data_AF-A0A1A9HRK9-F1
#
_entry.id   AF-A0A1A9HRK9-F1
#
_cell.length_a   1.000
_cell.length_b   1.000
_cell.length_c   1.000
_cell.angle_alpha   90.00
_cell.angle_beta   90.00
_cell.angle_gamma   90.00
#
_symmetry.space_group_name_H-M   'P 1'
#
loop_
_entity.id
_entity.type
_entity.pdbx_description
1 polymer ?
#
loop_
_entity_poly.entity_id
_entity_poly.type
_entity_poly.pdbx_seq_one_letter_code
_entity_poly.pdbx_strand_id
1 'polypeptide(L)' 'MTIPNAFAPMLLQAVRDAVLYHEGLLRSETIREHERADYEEYHVHLTQFLAYLKEQYLEVEEEAGVPLSDLHV' A
#
# COMPACT_ATOMS: atom_id res chain seq x y z
N MET A 1 -12.63 -13.24 -4.32
CA MET A 1 -11.28 -13.67 -4.75
C MET A 1 -10.50 -13.97 -3.50
N THR A 2 -9.74 -15.07 -3.45
CA THR A 2 -8.95 -15.46 -2.28
C THR A 2 -7.49 -15.43 -2.66
N ILE A 3 -6.67 -14.63 -1.97
CA ILE A 3 -5.23 -14.58 -2.18
C ILE A 3 -4.60 -15.52 -1.14
N PRO A 4 -3.73 -16.46 -1.55
CA PRO A 4 -2.99 -17.29 -0.60
C PRO A 4 -2.15 -16.44 0.38
N ASN A 5 -2.14 -16.80 1.66
CA ASN A 5 -1.42 -16.07 2.72
C ASN A 5 0.09 -15.96 2.45
N ALA A 6 0.67 -16.91 1.73
CA ALA A 6 2.06 -16.85 1.26
C ALA A 6 2.36 -15.63 0.36
N PHE A 7 1.35 -15.00 -0.25
CA PHE A 7 1.50 -13.79 -1.07
C PHE A 7 1.15 -12.50 -0.31
N ALA A 8 0.70 -12.60 0.95
CA ALA A 8 0.36 -11.44 1.76
C ALA A 8 1.54 -10.44 1.93
N PRO A 9 2.81 -10.87 2.12
CA PRO A 9 3.93 -9.94 2.23
C PRO A 9 4.12 -9.12 0.94
N MET A 10 4.02 -9.78 -0.21
CA MET A 10 4.14 -9.15 -1.53
C MET A 10 3.00 -8.16 -1.76
N LEU A 11 1.78 -8.48 -1.34
CA LEU A 11 0.63 -7.57 -1.44
C LEU A 11 0.86 -6.30 -0.60
N LEU A 12 1.30 -6.42 0.66
CA LEU A 12 1.59 -5.26 1.51
C LEU A 12 2.67 -4.38 0.90
N GLN A 13 3.76 -4.98 0.43
CA GLN A 13 4.86 -4.26 -0.21
C GLN A 13 4.40 -3.54 -1.49
N ALA A 14 3.62 -4.21 -2.34
CA ALA A 14 3.10 -3.61 -3.58
C ALA A 14 2.21 -2.39 -3.30
N VAL A 15 1.34 -2.47 -2.28
CA VAL A 15 0.48 -1.33 -1.91
C VAL A 15 1.31 -0.20 -1.29
N ARG A 16 2.30 -0.52 -0.45
CA ARG A 16 3.24 0.50 0.08
C ARG A 16 4.03 1.18 -1.03
N ASP A 17 4.52 0.45 -2.01
CA ASP A 17 5.22 1.02 -3.15
C ASP A 17 4.30 1.94 -3.98
N ALA A 18 3.03 1.56 -4.13
CA ALA A 18 2.03 2.42 -4.78
C ALA A 18 1.78 3.72 -4.01
N VAL A 19 1.72 3.67 -2.66
CA VAL A 19 1.62 4.86 -1.79
C VAL A 19 2.81 5.79 -2.04
N LEU A 20 4.04 5.27 -1.90
CA LEU A 20 5.26 6.06 -2.06
C LEU A 20 5.39 6.66 -3.47
N TYR A 21 5.00 5.89 -4.49
CA TYR A 21 4.99 6.36 -5.86
C TYR A 21 4.01 7.52 -6.06
N HIS A 22 2.79 7.42 -5.54
CA HIS A 22 1.80 8.50 -5.64
C HIS A 22 2.18 9.73 -4.83
N GLU A 23 2.77 9.55 -3.64
CA GLU A 23 3.34 10.65 -2.87
C GLU A 23 4.42 11.39 -3.67
N GLY A 24 5.30 10.65 -4.35
CA GLY A 24 6.31 11.20 -5.24
C GLY A 24 5.72 11.95 -6.43
N LEU A 25 4.68 11.40 -7.07
CA LEU A 25 3.99 12.06 -8.17
C LEU A 25 3.32 13.37 -7.74
N LEU A 26 2.67 13.40 -6.58
CA LEU A 26 2.01 14.60 -6.04
C LEU A 26 3.00 15.75 -5.76
N ARG A 27 4.24 15.40 -5.40
CA ARG A 27 5.36 16.34 -5.22
C ARG A 27 6.05 16.72 -6.52
N SER A 28 5.82 15.99 -7.61
CA SER A 28 6.40 16.30 -8.90
C SER A 28 5.66 17.44 -9.60
N GLU A 29 6.35 18.11 -10.54
CA GLU A 29 5.74 19.11 -11.42
C GLU A 29 5.01 18.49 -12.63
N THR A 30 4.92 17.16 -12.70
CA THR A 30 4.38 16.45 -13.88
C THR A 30 2.85 16.34 -13.91
N ILE A 31 2.19 16.47 -12.75
CA ILE A 31 0.72 16.41 -12.65
C ILE A 31 0.13 17.75 -13.08
N ARG A 32 -0.85 17.69 -13.98
CA ARG A 32 -1.61 18.88 -14.40
C ARG A 32 -2.58 19.28 -13.30
N GLU A 33 -2.76 20.58 -13.10
CA GLU A 33 -3.53 21.10 -11.96
C GLU A 33 -4.97 20.55 -11.89
N HIS A 34 -5.61 20.31 -13.04
CA HIS A 34 -6.97 19.76 -13.09
C HIS A 34 -7.06 18.26 -12.73
N GLU A 35 -5.94 17.53 -12.70
CA GLU A 35 -5.88 16.10 -12.34
C GLU A 35 -5.43 15.91 -10.88
N ARG A 36 -4.88 16.96 -10.25
CA ARG A 36 -4.27 16.87 -8.91
C ARG A 36 -5.22 16.28 -7.87
N ALA A 37 -6.49 16.71 -7.87
CA ALA A 37 -7.50 16.24 -6.92
C ALA A 37 -7.69 14.71 -6.99
N ASP A 38 -7.71 14.12 -8.18
CA ASP A 38 -7.89 12.68 -8.37
C ASP A 38 -6.69 11.89 -7.81
N TYR A 39 -5.47 12.40 -8.01
CA TYR A 39 -4.26 11.79 -7.46
C TYR A 39 -4.19 11.90 -5.93
N GLU A 40 -4.65 13.02 -5.37
CA GLU A 40 -4.73 13.21 -3.91
C GLU A 40 -5.74 12.25 -3.28
N GLU A 41 -6.94 12.15 -3.86
CA GLU A 41 -7.98 11.21 -3.41
C GLU A 41 -7.48 9.77 -3.48
N TYR A 42 -6.86 9.37 -4.60
CA TYR A 42 -6.34 8.02 -4.74
C TYR A 42 -5.19 7.73 -3.76
N HIS A 43 -4.29 8.70 -3.53
CA HIS A 43 -3.25 8.55 -2.51
C HIS A 43 -3.85 8.36 -1.10
N VAL A 44 -4.90 9.11 -0.73
CA VAL A 44 -5.62 8.90 0.52
C VAL A 44 -6.17 7.46 0.61
N HIS A 45 -6.83 6.97 -0.44
CA HIS A 45 -7.32 5.59 -0.46
C HIS A 45 -6.21 4.55 -0.35
N LEU A 46 -5.08 4.75 -1.01
CA LEU A 46 -3.93 3.85 -0.90
C LEU A 46 -3.39 3.80 0.53
N THR A 47 -3.28 4.94 1.22
CA THR A 47 -2.79 4.98 2.61
C THR A 47 -3.75 4.28 3.59
N GLN A 48 -5.06 4.49 3.42
CA GLN A 48 -6.09 3.81 4.22
C GLN A 48 -6.09 2.31 3.95
N PHE A 49 -5.96 1.92 2.68
CA PHE A 49 -5.91 0.52 2.30
C PHE A 49 -4.66 -0.19 2.82
N LEU A 50 -3.50 0.48 2.78
CA LEU A 50 -2.28 -0.05 3.38
C LEU A 50 -2.44 -0.28 4.89
N ALA A 51 -3.05 0.67 5.61
CA ALA A 51 -3.31 0.53 7.04
C ALA A 51 -4.21 -0.68 7.33
N TYR A 52 -5.31 -0.80 6.59
CA TYR A 52 -6.20 -1.97 6.68
C TYR A 52 -5.45 -3.28 6.39
N LEU A 53 -4.64 -3.34 5.34
CA LEU A 53 -3.88 -4.55 5.00
C LEU A 53 -2.86 -4.92 6.08
N LYS A 54 -2.25 -3.96 6.76
CA LYS A 54 -1.36 -4.23 7.91
C LYS A 54 -2.11 -4.90 9.05
N GLU A 55 -3.32 -4.44 9.36
CA GLU A 55 -4.16 -5.06 10.39
C GLU A 55 -4.54 -6.49 10.00
N GLN A 56 -4.94 -6.72 8.74
CA GLN A 56 -5.27 -8.06 8.24
C GLN A 56 -4.05 -8.99 8.16
N TYR A 57 -2.86 -8.45 7.89
CA TYR A 57 -1.63 -9.23 7.85
C TYR A 57 -1.30 -9.87 9.20
N LEU A 58 -1.56 -9.15 10.30
CA LEU A 58 -1.34 -9.67 11.65
C LEU A 58 -2.17 -10.93 11.94
N GLU A 59 -3.32 -11.10 11.29
CA GLU A 59 -4.17 -12.29 11.45
C GLU A 59 -3.58 -13.53 10.73
N VAL A 60 -2.71 -13.32 9.74
CA VAL A 60 -2.13 -14.38 8.89
C VAL A 60 -0.60 -14.45 8.97
N GLU A 61 0.01 -13.68 9.87
CA GLU A 61 1.47 -13.48 9.98
C GLU A 61 2.22 -14.81 10.17
N GLU A 62 1.69 -15.70 11.02
CA GLU A 62 2.27 -17.02 11.27
C GLU A 62 2.30 -17.87 9.98
N GLU A 63 1.22 -17.84 9.19
CA GLU A 63 1.11 -18.59 7.93
C GLU A 63 1.92 -17.95 6.80
N ALA A 64 2.07 -16.63 6.81
CA ALA A 64 2.87 -15.88 5.85
C ALA A 64 4.37 -16.11 6.06
N GLY A 65 4.79 -16.49 7.26
CA GLY A 65 6.17 -16.89 7.59
C GLY A 65 7.16 -15.73 7.68
N VAL A 66 6.69 -14.48 7.69
CA VAL A 66 7.51 -13.27 7.83
C VAL A 66 6.84 -12.30 8.80
N PRO A 67 7.51 -11.83 9.86
CA PRO A 67 6.94 -10.82 10.75
C PRO A 67 6.70 -9.48 10.04
N LEU A 68 5.60 -8.80 10.37
CA LEU A 68 5.29 -7.48 9.84
C LEU A 68 6.38 -6.46 10.19
N SER A 69 7.03 -6.61 11.35
CA SER A 69 8.16 -5.76 11.78
C SER A 69 9.36 -5.82 10.83
N ASP A 70 9.50 -6.93 10.12
CA ASP A 70 10.62 -7.17 9.21
C ASP A 70 10.28 -6.70 7.78
N LEU A 71 9.00 -6.44 7.52
CA LEU A 71 8.53 -5.80 6.30
C LEU A 71 8.67 -4.28 6.48
N HIS A 72 9.45 -3.63 5.62
CA HIS A 72 9.59 -2.18 5.60
C HIS A 72 8.34 -1.48 5.03
N VAL A 73 7.15 -1.78 5.55
CA VAL A 73 5.85 -1.33 5.02
C VAL A 73 5.14 -0.38 5.94
#